data_AF-A0A356UFU1-F1
#
_entry.id   AF-A0A356UFU1-F1
#
_cell.length_a   1.000
_cell.length_b   1.000
_cell.length_c   1.000
_cell.angle_alpha   90.00
_cell.angle_beta   90.00
_cell.angle_gamma   90.00
#
_symmetry.space_group_name_H-M   'P 1'
#
loop_
_entity.id
_entity.type
_entity.pdbx_description
1 polymer ?
#
loop_
_entity_poly.entity_id
_entity_poly.type
_entity_poly.pdbx_seq_one_letter_code
_entity_poly.pdbx_strand_id
1 'polypeptide(L)'
;MVLLTREKNEEVLARSKELILESQDKKWQANALSLAVTVAGRYFPKDFLLKFFKEEMKMLQEASIVQDWINEGVEKGIEKGIE
;
A
#
# COMPACT_ATOMS: atom_id res chain seq x y z
N MET A 1 8.92 0.91 9.95
CA MET A 1 8.14 0.31 11.06
C MET A 1 7.63 -1.10 10.75
N VAL A 2 7.15 -1.43 9.54
CA VAL A 2 7.08 -2.86 9.09
C VAL A 2 8.47 -3.49 8.86
N LEU A 3 9.49 -2.69 8.53
CA LEU A 3 10.85 -3.14 8.21
C LEU A 3 11.64 -3.81 9.37
N LEU A 4 11.20 -3.67 10.62
CA LEU A 4 12.02 -3.96 11.80
C LEU A 4 11.42 -5.00 12.76
N THR A 5 10.21 -5.47 12.49
CA THR A 5 9.53 -6.45 13.35
C THR A 5 9.66 -7.85 12.76
N ARG A 6 9.82 -8.84 13.65
CA ARG A 6 9.84 -10.27 13.26
C ARG A 6 8.47 -10.73 12.78
N GLU A 7 7.41 -10.09 13.28
CA GLU A 7 6.03 -10.41 12.95
C GLU A 7 5.58 -9.60 11.75
N LYS A 8 5.07 -10.32 10.74
CA LYS A 8 4.63 -9.79 9.44
C LYS A 8 3.15 -10.05 9.28
N ASN A 9 2.38 -9.52 10.22
CA ASN A 9 0.93 -9.67 10.29
C ASN A 9 0.23 -8.34 9.94
N GLU A 10 -1.09 -8.43 9.74
CA GLU A 10 -1.92 -7.29 9.35
C GLU A 10 -1.91 -6.17 10.40
N GLU A 11 -1.84 -6.51 11.70
CA GLU A 11 -1.83 -5.54 12.79
C GLU A 11 -0.59 -4.63 12.76
N VAL A 12 0.59 -5.20 12.49
CA VAL A 12 1.83 -4.44 12.31
C VAL A 12 1.74 -3.51 11.10
N LEU A 13 1.09 -3.96 10.02
CA LEU A 13 0.88 -3.15 8.81
C LEU A 13 -0.09 -2.00 9.08
N ALA A 14 -1.19 -2.26 9.81
CA ALA A 14 -2.16 -1.24 10.24
C ALA A 14 -1.52 -0.19 11.13
N ARG A 15 -0.78 -0.62 12.16
CA ARG A 15 -0.08 0.31 13.05
C ARG A 15 0.95 1.15 12.29
N SER A 16 1.65 0.56 11.33
CA SER A 16 2.59 1.30 10.48
C SER A 16 1.88 2.33 9.60
N LYS A 17 0.71 2.00 9.06
CA LYS A 17 -0.11 2.92 8.26
C LYS A 17 -0.58 4.11 9.10
N GLU A 18 -1.12 3.86 10.28
CA GLU A 18 -1.54 4.92 11.22
C GLU A 18 -0.41 5.90 11.50
N LEU A 19 0.76 5.40 11.88
CA LEU A 19 1.93 6.23 12.22
C LEU A 19 2.43 7.05 11.02
N ILE A 20 2.29 6.53 9.80
CA ILE A 20 2.61 7.30 8.60
C ILE A 20 1.58 8.42 8.40
N LEU A 21 0.30 8.14 8.60
CA LEU A 21 -0.78 9.11 8.39
C LEU A 21 -0.85 10.20 9.47
N GLU A 22 -0.25 10.00 10.65
CA GLU A 22 -0.13 11.00 11.72
C GLU A 22 0.79 12.20 11.34
N SER A 23 1.67 12.03 10.35
CA SER A 23 2.55 13.12 9.91
C SER A 23 1.77 14.26 9.22
N GLN A 24 2.16 15.51 9.46
CA GLN A 24 1.54 16.66 8.77
C GLN A 24 2.05 16.87 7.34
N ASP A 25 3.19 16.25 6.97
CA ASP A 25 3.80 16.40 5.65
C ASP A 25 3.25 15.35 4.66
N LYS A 26 2.39 15.80 3.73
CA LYS A 26 1.77 14.97 2.69
C LYS A 26 2.78 14.31 1.75
N LYS A 27 3.89 14.97 1.44
CA LYS A 27 4.95 14.39 0.60
C LYS A 27 5.66 13.27 1.34
N TRP A 28 5.92 13.46 2.63
CA TRP A 28 6.47 12.41 3.48
C TRP A 28 5.50 11.23 3.61
N GLN A 29 4.20 11.47 3.80
CA GLN A 29 3.17 10.43 3.85
C GLN A 29 3.21 9.55 2.60
N ALA A 30 3.16 10.16 1.41
CA ALA A 30 3.17 9.43 0.14
C ALA A 30 4.43 8.56 -0.03
N ASN A 31 5.61 9.13 0.27
CA ASN A 31 6.88 8.40 0.19
C ASN A 31 6.94 7.23 1.18
N ALA A 32 6.50 7.44 2.42
CA ALA A 32 6.54 6.42 3.46
C ALA A 32 5.52 5.30 3.20
N LEU A 33 4.31 5.63 2.72
CA LEU A 33 3.31 4.66 2.28
C LEU A 33 3.83 3.82 1.12
N SER A 34 4.46 4.46 0.13
CA SER A 34 5.06 3.78 -1.01
C SER A 34 6.08 2.73 -0.55
N LEU A 35 6.99 3.10 0.35
CA LEU A 35 7.96 2.17 0.93
C LEU A 35 7.28 1.04 1.72
N ALA A 36 6.26 1.37 2.52
CA ALA A 36 5.53 0.38 3.31
C ALA A 36 4.85 -0.67 2.42
N VAL A 37 4.19 -0.25 1.33
CA VAL A 37 3.55 -1.15 0.36
C VAL A 37 4.57 -2.03 -0.35
N THR A 38 5.69 -1.47 -0.82
CA THR A 38 6.75 -2.25 -1.48
C THR A 38 7.31 -3.34 -0.56
N VAL A 39 7.51 -3.03 0.71
CA VAL A 39 8.00 -4.01 1.69
C VAL A 39 6.93 -5.04 2.02
N ALA A 40 5.67 -4.61 2.21
CA ALA A 40 4.55 -5.50 2.50
C ALA A 40 4.27 -6.47 1.34
N GLY A 41 4.50 -6.07 0.09
CA GLY A 41 4.38 -6.93 -1.10
C GLY A 41 5.26 -8.18 -1.09
N ARG A 42 6.29 -8.23 -0.24
CA ARG A 42 7.12 -9.44 -0.05
C ARG A 42 6.46 -10.50 0.82
N TYR A 43 5.40 -10.15 1.54
CA TYR A 43 4.84 -10.97 2.62
C TYR A 43 3.32 -11.14 2.51
N PHE A 44 2.64 -10.18 1.90
CA PHE A 44 1.20 -10.19 1.74
C PHE A 44 0.80 -10.39 0.28
N PRO A 45 -0.32 -11.09 0.01
CA PRO A 45 -0.89 -11.17 -1.32
C PRO A 45 -1.21 -9.79 -1.89
N LYS A 46 -1.04 -9.63 -3.21
CA LYS A 46 -1.32 -8.37 -3.91
C LYS A 46 -2.76 -7.89 -3.70
N ASP A 47 -3.75 -8.78 -3.82
CA ASP A 47 -5.16 -8.43 -3.63
C ASP A 47 -5.48 -7.93 -2.22
N PHE A 48 -4.79 -8.48 -1.21
CA PHE A 48 -4.91 -8.00 0.16
C PHE A 48 -4.40 -6.56 0.26
N LEU A 49 -3.20 -6.28 -0.26
CA LEU A 49 -2.61 -4.94 -0.21
C LEU A 49 -3.43 -3.90 -0.97
N LEU A 50 -4.00 -4.28 -2.12
CA LEU A 50 -4.88 -3.41 -2.90
C LEU A 50 -6.14 -3.01 -2.11
N LYS A 51 -6.74 -3.97 -1.40
CA LYS A 51 -7.90 -3.71 -0.53
C LYS A 51 -7.51 -2.90 0.71
N PHE A 52 -6.38 -3.24 1.32
CA PHE A 52 -5.91 -2.64 2.57
C PHE A 52 -5.53 -1.16 2.42
N PHE A 53 -4.91 -0.79 1.30
CA PHE A 53 -4.49 0.58 1.00
C PHE A 53 -5.45 1.33 0.07
N LYS A 54 -6.70 0.87 -0.07
CA LYS A 54 -7.66 1.41 -1.03
C LYS A 54 -7.87 2.93 -0.87
N GLU A 55 -7.94 3.42 0.36
CA GLU A 55 -8.14 4.84 0.68
C GLU A 55 -6.91 5.68 0.32
N GLU A 56 -5.72 5.09 0.46
CA GLU A 56 -4.44 5.72 0.18
C GLU A 56 -3.99 5.57 -1.28
N MET A 57 -4.75 4.86 -2.13
CA MET A 57 -4.37 4.60 -3.53
C MET A 57 -4.08 5.87 -4.33
N LYS A 58 -4.82 6.96 -4.07
CA LYS A 58 -4.57 8.23 -4.75
C LYS A 58 -3.19 8.81 -4.41
N MET A 59 -2.77 8.72 -3.15
CA MET A 59 -1.42 9.14 -2.71
C MET A 59 -0.34 8.18 -3.22
N LEU A 60 -0.64 6.89 -3.32
CA LEU A 60 0.28 5.89 -3.85
C LEU A 60 0.47 6.00 -5.37
N GLN A 61 -0.56 6.39 -6.13
CA GLN A 61 -0.45 6.65 -7.56
C GLN A 61 0.50 7.82 -7.85
N GLU A 62 0.59 8.81 -6.95
CA GLU A 62 1.56 9.90 -7.08
C GLU A 62 3.01 9.45 -6.81
N ALA A 63 3.20 8.30 -6.15
CA ALA A 63 4.51 7.72 -5.88
C ALA A 63 4.90 6.69 -6.96
N SER A 64 5.90 7.00 -7.79
CA SER A 64 6.31 6.18 -8.94
C SER A 64 6.62 4.70 -8.64
N ILE A 65 6.97 4.33 -7.41
CA ILE A 65 7.46 2.99 -7.06
C ILE A 65 6.34 1.92 -7.06
N VAL A 66 5.06 2.31 -6.96
CA VAL A 66 3.93 1.35 -6.81
C VAL A 66 2.99 1.34 -8.03
N GLN A 67 3.25 2.20 -9.04
CA GLN A 67 2.36 2.35 -10.19
C GLN A 67 2.16 1.05 -10.99
N ASP A 68 3.23 0.30 -11.26
CA ASP A 68 3.14 -0.94 -12.05
C ASP A 68 2.22 -1.97 -11.39
N TRP A 69 2.25 -2.08 -10.06
CA TRP A 69 1.37 -2.99 -9.32
C TRP A 69 -0.08 -2.52 -9.29
N ILE A 70 -0.30 -1.20 -9.15
CA ILE A 70 -1.64 -0.60 -9.14
C ILE A 70 -2.31 -0.78 -10.51
N ASN A 71 -1.61 -0.48 -11.60
CA ASN A 71 -2.14 -0.55 -12.95
C ASN A 71 -2.62 -1.97 -13.29
N GLU A 72 -1.78 -2.99 -13.03
CA GLU A 72 -2.16 -4.40 -13.20
C GLU A 72 -3.32 -4.85 -12.31
N GLY A 73 -3.49 -4.26 -11.11
CA GLY A 73 -4.56 -4.58 -10.18
C GLY A 73 -5.91 -3.96 -10.57
N VAL A 74 -5.88 -2.76 -11.13
CA VAL A 74 -7.05 -2.04 -11.64
C VAL A 74 -7.58 -2.70 -12.91
N GLU A 75 -6.70 -3.09 -13.85
CA GLU A 75 -7.10 -3.81 -15.08
C GLU A 75 -7.88 -5.09 -14.76
N LYS A 76 -7.37 -5.92 -13.85
CA LYS A 76 -8.06 -7.17 -13.44
C LYS A 76 -9.38 -6.93 -12.71
N GLY A 77 -9.52 -5.80 -12.01
CA GLY A 77 -10.76 -5.43 -11.32
C GLY A 77 -11.84 -4.93 -12.28
N ILE A 78 -11.44 -4.25 -13.36
CA ILE A 78 -12.34 -3.81 -14.43
C ILE A 78 -12.78 -5.03 -15.26
N GLU A 79 -11.86 -5.93 -15.60
CA GLU A 79 -12.15 -7.14 -16.40
C GLU A 79 -13.21 -8.03 -15.72
N LYS A 80 -13.10 -8.27 -14.40
CA LYS A 80 -14.09 -9.04 -13.63
C LYS A 80 -15.41 -8.31 -13.34
N GLY A 81 -15.48 -7.00 -13.55
CA GLY A 81 -16.69 -6.21 -13.34
C GLY A 81 -17.56 -6.05 -14.59
N ILE A 82 -17.06 -6.49 -15.74
CA ILE A 82 -17.73 -6.40 -17.05
C ILE A 82 -18.31 -7.77 -17.49
N GLU A 83 -18.05 -8.85 -16.74
CA GLU A 83 -18.76 -10.15 -16.89
C GLU A 83 -20.11 -10.20 -16.17
#